data_AF-A0A2H0T7Z5-F1
#
_entry.id   AF-A0A2H0T7Z5-F1
#
_cell.length_a   1.000
_cell.length_b   1.000
_cell.length_c   1.000
_cell.angle_alpha   90.00
_cell.angle_beta   90.00
_cell.angle_gamma   90.00
#
_symmetry.space_group_name_H-M   'P 1'
#
loop_
_entity.id
_entity.type
_entity.pdbx_description
1 polymer ?
#
loop_
_entity_poly.entity_id
_entity_poly.type
_entity_poly.pdbx_seq_one_letter_code
_entity_poly.pdbx_strand_id
1 'polypeptide(L)'
;MKKLNNDLKNQMSEHNIDDSIEVDSQEKKEKFNIKNISIKNKFVFIPLICFAVILISLLSYSLVNNFAKHPEQTKKNAFWEFNLVKPIFAQVKEATSKIKPSIPLSKIKISEIENLESFTKEENIQFSQIQKQTLENDGFFLDYNNIIKDQSGFQDMDDFVDMYDAFDGNSNQYYRKQNNAIFISSDTALHLYHILVDRSFQRIEETKFQPMLRSMTRALFLDSINKYNSVDDTKLKESYKRLSAYYLIPLVVLDAGNTSVGINLKPEDYDTFAQYLDAVDKQIIANSEKDFMFSLNNKTYDGVELSDEIYQLAKSELELIQKAKGKEASPLFTPLRKELENDYSQFKPRSHYTKNDILKSYFISMMWYGRMGFVVKSSDLTRDALIMTGQINNLKVSDEKLSEMWSDMSAVIDFFVGEVDDLTAYQYTDLIKKVYGNSNISDKDFVDDELLNKFIDKAKKELPSPKIISEALAVFDDGGKRAELLADTMQFRFMGQRFTPDAYIIGNLTQGVGIPDPETGQLLPTMPTALMPLSVIAPDNTVVKNYLDEWINNQERIKQQKRESDKIIAKVIAKLKQEFSSYSQSVWTQNIYWSWLNCFKPLLAKYGEGYPYFMQTDNWIKKNLSTVLGSFTE
;
A
#
# COMPACT_ATOMS: atom_id res chain seq x y z
N MET A 1 -20.88 -42.61 -3.30
CA MET A 1 -19.74 -43.43 -2.81
C MET A 1 -19.90 -44.96 -2.97
N LYS A 2 -20.78 -45.50 -3.83
CA LYS A 2 -20.69 -46.88 -4.36
C LYS A 2 -21.73 -47.09 -5.49
N LYS A 3 -21.53 -46.44 -6.64
CA LYS A 3 -22.10 -46.83 -7.95
C LYS A 3 -21.71 -45.90 -9.11
N LEU A 4 -21.04 -44.78 -8.85
CA LEU A 4 -20.46 -43.91 -9.88
C LEU A 4 -19.08 -44.42 -10.40
N ASN A 5 -18.59 -45.54 -9.85
CA ASN A 5 -17.32 -46.18 -10.24
C ASN A 5 -17.46 -47.22 -11.37
N ASN A 6 -18.67 -47.45 -11.90
CA ASN A 6 -18.92 -48.55 -12.84
C ASN A 6 -19.15 -48.12 -14.30
N ASP A 7 -19.46 -46.86 -14.60
CA ASP A 7 -19.84 -46.48 -15.98
C ASP A 7 -18.76 -45.72 -16.75
N LEU A 8 -17.67 -45.30 -16.10
CA LEU A 8 -16.46 -44.78 -16.77
C LEU A 8 -15.49 -45.89 -17.23
N LYS A 9 -15.90 -47.16 -17.09
CA LYS A 9 -15.10 -48.34 -17.44
C LYS A 9 -15.40 -48.92 -18.84
N ASN A 10 -16.25 -48.27 -19.65
CA ASN A 10 -16.81 -48.90 -20.86
C ASN A 10 -16.59 -48.16 -22.21
N GLN A 11 -15.68 -47.20 -22.34
CA GLN A 11 -15.54 -46.49 -23.63
C GLN A 11 -14.13 -46.19 -24.17
N MET A 12 -13.04 -46.73 -23.63
CA MET A 12 -11.74 -46.63 -24.32
C MET A 12 -11.01 -47.98 -24.34
N SER A 13 -11.52 -48.85 -25.19
CA SER A 13 -10.81 -50.00 -25.75
C SER A 13 -10.53 -49.72 -27.22
N GLU A 14 -9.30 -49.40 -27.58
CA GLU A 14 -8.76 -49.71 -28.92
C GLU A 14 -7.24 -49.98 -28.79
N HIS A 15 -6.91 -51.25 -29.04
CA HIS A 15 -5.60 -51.89 -29.31
C HIS A 15 -4.56 -51.94 -28.19
N ASN A 16 -4.36 -53.11 -27.55
CA ASN A 16 -3.48 -54.24 -27.94
C ASN A 16 -2.07 -53.75 -28.29
N ILE A 17 -1.01 -54.13 -27.57
CA ILE A 17 -0.36 -55.45 -27.45
C ILE A 17 0.34 -55.48 -26.07
N ASP A 18 0.04 -56.38 -25.13
CA ASP A 18 0.33 -57.83 -25.00
C ASP A 18 1.78 -58.18 -24.60
N ASP A 19 1.85 -59.20 -23.72
CA ASP A 19 2.98 -59.87 -23.06
C ASP A 19 3.46 -59.29 -21.71
N SER A 20 2.78 -59.54 -20.59
CA SER A 20 2.63 -60.79 -19.79
C SER A 20 3.68 -60.91 -18.66
N ILE A 21 3.28 -60.73 -17.37
CA ILE A 21 2.99 -61.80 -16.37
C ILE A 21 4.28 -62.23 -15.63
N GLU A 22 4.39 -62.33 -14.29
CA GLU A 22 3.50 -62.19 -13.12
C GLU A 22 4.38 -62.22 -11.83
N VAL A 23 3.93 -61.53 -10.76
CA VAL A 23 3.73 -62.00 -9.34
C VAL A 23 4.95 -62.63 -8.62
N ASP A 24 5.34 -62.31 -7.38
CA ASP A 24 4.55 -62.05 -6.17
C ASP A 24 5.35 -61.31 -5.08
N SER A 25 4.58 -60.70 -4.20
CA SER A 25 4.86 -60.14 -2.89
C SER A 25 5.50 -61.08 -1.87
N GLN A 26 6.23 -60.51 -0.89
CA GLN A 26 5.97 -60.74 0.54
C GLN A 26 6.78 -59.81 1.47
N GLU A 27 6.08 -59.24 2.45
CA GLU A 27 6.61 -58.53 3.62
C GLU A 27 7.41 -59.43 4.57
N LYS A 28 8.40 -58.87 5.28
CA LYS A 28 8.59 -59.11 6.72
C LYS A 28 9.54 -58.11 7.40
N LYS A 29 9.04 -57.52 8.49
CA LYS A 29 9.81 -56.82 9.54
C LYS A 29 10.63 -57.83 10.34
N GLU A 30 11.88 -57.51 10.70
CA GLU A 30 12.43 -57.96 11.99
C GLU A 30 13.65 -57.16 12.49
N LYS A 31 13.67 -56.98 13.81
CA LYS A 31 14.60 -56.22 14.65
C LYS A 31 15.98 -56.90 14.70
N PHE A 32 17.07 -56.13 14.65
CA PHE A 32 18.40 -56.64 15.02
C PHE A 32 18.78 -56.20 16.44
N ASN A 33 18.96 -57.22 17.29
CA ASN A 33 19.35 -57.15 18.68
C ASN A 33 20.87 -57.32 18.80
N ILE A 34 21.51 -56.49 19.62
CA ILE A 34 22.96 -56.48 19.87
C ILE A 34 23.29 -57.61 20.85
N LYS A 35 24.13 -58.56 20.44
CA LYS A 35 25.09 -59.24 21.34
C LYS A 35 26.11 -60.08 20.55
N ASN A 36 27.35 -59.99 21.02
CA ASN A 36 28.53 -60.79 20.69
C ASN A 36 29.33 -60.42 19.44
N ILE A 37 30.24 -59.45 19.59
CA ILE A 37 31.51 -59.45 18.84
C ILE A 37 32.67 -59.52 19.83
N SER A 38 33.46 -60.58 19.66
CA SER A 38 34.62 -60.97 20.44
C SER A 38 35.81 -60.01 20.25
N ILE A 39 36.49 -59.73 21.36
CA ILE A 39 37.64 -58.83 21.47
C ILE A 39 38.90 -59.58 21.04
N LYS A 40 39.39 -59.33 19.81
CA LYS A 40 40.80 -59.52 19.42
C LYS A 40 41.14 -58.55 18.29
N ASN A 41 41.73 -57.41 18.65
CA ASN A 41 42.66 -56.57 17.86
C ASN A 41 42.67 -55.13 18.38
N LYS A 42 43.26 -54.91 19.57
CA LYS A 42 43.37 -53.58 20.18
C LYS A 42 44.66 -52.79 19.84
N PHE A 43 45.54 -53.29 18.96
CA PHE A 43 46.82 -52.63 18.68
C PHE A 43 46.98 -52.00 17.29
N VAL A 44 45.95 -52.01 16.44
CA VAL A 44 46.00 -51.37 15.10
C VAL A 44 45.04 -50.17 14.98
N PHE A 45 44.06 -50.04 15.88
CA PHE A 45 43.05 -48.95 15.80
C PHE A 45 43.49 -47.62 16.42
N ILE A 46 44.43 -47.62 17.37
CA ILE A 46 44.90 -46.39 18.03
C ILE A 46 45.65 -45.46 17.05
N PRO A 47 46.62 -45.92 16.22
CA PRO A 47 47.27 -45.03 15.27
C PRO A 47 46.32 -44.54 14.17
N LEU A 48 45.32 -45.34 13.76
CA LEU A 48 44.32 -44.94 12.76
C LEU A 48 43.36 -43.85 13.28
N ILE A 49 42.96 -43.93 14.56
CA ILE A 49 42.14 -42.89 15.20
C ILE A 49 42.96 -41.62 15.39
N CYS A 50 44.23 -41.72 15.81
CA CYS A 50 45.10 -40.55 15.90
C CYS A 50 45.34 -39.90 14.52
N PHE A 51 45.52 -40.70 13.46
CA PHE A 51 45.67 -40.18 12.11
C PHE A 51 44.39 -39.53 11.59
N ALA A 52 43.21 -40.11 11.88
CA ALA A 52 41.93 -39.52 11.55
C ALA A 52 41.68 -38.20 12.30
N VAL A 53 42.03 -38.11 13.59
CA VAL A 53 41.92 -36.88 14.38
C VAL A 53 42.88 -35.80 13.87
N ILE A 54 44.09 -36.16 13.45
CA ILE A 54 45.04 -35.23 12.82
C ILE A 54 44.55 -34.80 11.43
N LEU A 55 43.94 -35.68 10.65
CA LEU A 55 43.35 -35.33 9.36
C LEU A 55 42.16 -34.38 9.54
N ILE A 56 41.29 -34.66 10.52
CA ILE A 56 40.13 -33.82 10.85
C ILE A 56 40.59 -32.48 11.41
N SER A 57 41.65 -32.43 12.22
CA SER A 57 42.20 -31.17 12.72
C SER A 57 42.89 -30.37 11.60
N LEU A 58 43.59 -31.01 10.66
CA LEU A 58 44.15 -30.35 9.46
C LEU A 58 43.07 -29.89 8.47
N LEU A 59 42.00 -30.67 8.27
CA LEU A 59 40.83 -30.28 7.47
C LEU A 59 40.07 -29.13 8.13
N SER A 60 39.88 -29.16 9.45
CA SER A 60 39.25 -28.07 10.19
C SER A 60 40.13 -26.81 10.22
N TYR A 61 41.45 -26.95 10.31
CA TYR A 61 42.40 -25.83 10.19
C TYR A 61 42.42 -25.25 8.77
N SER A 62 42.34 -26.09 7.73
CA SER A 62 42.22 -25.66 6.34
C SER A 62 40.87 -25.03 6.02
N LEU A 63 39.77 -25.51 6.63
CA LEU A 63 38.44 -24.94 6.49
C LEU A 63 38.35 -23.60 7.22
N VAL A 64 38.84 -23.51 8.46
CA VAL A 64 38.89 -22.26 9.22
C VAL A 64 39.80 -21.24 8.55
N ASN A 65 40.95 -21.62 7.99
CA ASN A 65 41.80 -20.70 7.22
C ASN A 65 41.24 -20.35 5.83
N ASN A 66 40.40 -21.19 5.21
CA ASN A 66 39.71 -20.84 3.97
C ASN A 66 38.47 -19.96 4.22
N PHE A 67 37.87 -20.01 5.43
CA PHE A 67 36.82 -19.06 5.86
C PHE A 67 37.40 -17.77 6.48
N ALA A 68 38.64 -17.79 6.98
CA ALA A 68 39.35 -16.61 7.50
C ALA A 68 40.17 -15.87 6.43
N LYS A 69 40.29 -16.43 5.22
CA LYS A 69 40.70 -15.64 4.05
C LYS A 69 39.48 -14.87 3.58
N HIS A 70 39.42 -13.60 3.99
CA HIS A 70 38.68 -12.59 3.24
C HIS A 70 38.94 -12.85 1.74
N PRO A 71 37.91 -12.91 0.89
CA PRO A 71 38.19 -12.76 -0.52
C PRO A 71 38.92 -11.42 -0.62
N GLU A 72 40.17 -11.44 -1.05
CA GLU A 72 40.80 -10.25 -1.60
C GLU A 72 39.85 -9.81 -2.70
N GLN A 73 38.96 -8.86 -2.36
CA GLN A 73 38.30 -8.05 -3.34
C GLN A 73 39.44 -7.35 -4.05
N THR A 74 39.86 -7.91 -5.18
CA THR A 74 40.50 -7.14 -6.23
C THR A 74 39.72 -5.83 -6.31
N LYS A 75 40.37 -4.71 -6.00
CA LYS A 75 39.85 -3.35 -6.19
C LYS A 75 39.51 -3.17 -7.68
N LYS A 76 38.42 -3.79 -8.15
CA LYS A 76 37.67 -3.24 -9.25
C LYS A 76 37.13 -1.94 -8.68
N ASN A 77 37.56 -0.81 -9.23
CA ASN A 77 36.79 0.42 -9.10
C ASN A 77 35.36 0.05 -9.53
N ALA A 78 34.47 -0.12 -8.56
CA ALA A 78 33.15 -0.69 -8.79
C ALA A 78 32.30 0.41 -9.39
N PHE A 79 32.43 0.57 -10.70
CA PHE A 79 31.58 1.46 -11.45
C PHE A 79 30.12 1.03 -11.32
N TRP A 80 29.25 2.01 -11.22
CA TRP A 80 27.82 1.82 -11.12
C TRP A 80 27.20 1.70 -12.50
N GLU A 81 26.32 0.73 -12.63
CA GLU A 81 25.45 0.58 -13.79
C GLU A 81 24.08 1.19 -13.48
N PHE A 82 23.46 1.82 -14.49
CA PHE A 82 22.18 2.50 -14.38
C PHE A 82 21.23 1.93 -15.43
N ASN A 83 20.50 0.89 -15.04
CA ASN A 83 19.66 0.07 -15.92
C ASN A 83 18.23 -0.13 -15.39
N LEU A 84 17.90 0.47 -14.25
CA LEU A 84 16.57 0.41 -13.68
C LEU A 84 15.54 1.03 -14.62
N VAL A 85 14.52 0.25 -14.98
CA VAL A 85 13.40 0.66 -15.83
C VAL A 85 12.10 0.32 -15.14
N LYS A 86 11.08 1.14 -15.33
CA LYS A 86 9.77 0.89 -14.73
C LYS A 86 9.13 -0.35 -15.36
N PRO A 87 8.77 -1.38 -14.57
CA PRO A 87 8.17 -2.59 -15.11
C PRO A 87 6.74 -2.30 -15.61
N ILE A 88 6.31 -3.06 -16.63
CA ILE A 88 4.91 -3.08 -17.06
C ILE A 88 4.20 -4.14 -16.22
N PHE A 89 3.22 -3.72 -15.41
CA PHE A 89 2.50 -4.60 -14.49
C PHE A 89 0.99 -4.41 -14.62
N ALA A 90 0.23 -5.51 -14.56
CA ALA A 90 -1.23 -5.57 -14.44
C ALA A 90 -2.03 -4.58 -15.33
N GLN A 91 -1.70 -4.49 -16.62
CA GLN A 91 -2.43 -3.62 -17.56
C GLN A 91 -3.90 -4.01 -17.67
N VAL A 92 -4.79 -3.07 -17.37
CA VAL A 92 -6.24 -3.28 -17.45
C VAL A 92 -6.69 -3.27 -18.91
N LYS A 93 -7.46 -4.28 -19.30
CA LYS A 93 -8.16 -4.30 -20.58
C LYS A 93 -9.52 -3.66 -20.42
N GLU A 94 -9.90 -2.82 -21.39
CA GLU A 94 -11.22 -2.21 -21.43
C GLU A 94 -12.29 -3.31 -21.53
N ALA A 95 -13.25 -3.29 -20.61
CA ALA A 95 -14.41 -4.16 -20.61
C ALA A 95 -15.67 -3.30 -20.61
N THR A 96 -16.38 -3.26 -21.73
CA THR A 96 -17.68 -2.61 -21.82
C THR A 96 -18.80 -3.62 -21.55
N SER A 97 -19.78 -3.22 -20.72
CA SER A 97 -20.97 -4.05 -20.52
C SER A 97 -21.75 -4.13 -21.83
N LYS A 98 -22.09 -5.36 -22.24
CA LYS A 98 -22.96 -5.61 -23.41
C LYS A 98 -24.44 -5.59 -23.04
N ILE A 99 -24.77 -5.39 -21.77
CA ILE A 99 -26.14 -5.44 -21.25
C ILE A 99 -26.83 -4.12 -21.53
N LYS A 100 -27.98 -4.18 -22.19
CA LYS A 100 -28.88 -3.04 -22.38
C LYS A 100 -30.13 -3.24 -21.51
N PRO A 101 -30.41 -2.36 -20.55
CA PRO A 101 -31.63 -2.39 -19.75
C PRO A 101 -32.87 -2.32 -20.65
N SER A 102 -33.87 -3.14 -20.36
CA SER A 102 -35.10 -3.23 -21.14
C SER A 102 -36.33 -3.51 -20.27
N ILE A 103 -36.30 -3.09 -19.01
CA ILE A 103 -37.40 -3.25 -18.06
C ILE A 103 -38.52 -2.25 -18.43
N PRO A 104 -39.76 -2.71 -18.65
CA PRO A 104 -40.90 -1.82 -18.91
C PRO A 104 -41.13 -0.85 -17.75
N LEU A 105 -41.55 0.37 -18.07
CA LEU A 105 -41.88 1.37 -17.05
C LEU A 105 -43.17 0.97 -16.32
N SER A 106 -43.06 0.64 -15.03
CA SER A 106 -44.21 0.37 -14.16
C SER A 106 -43.99 0.99 -12.78
N LYS A 107 -44.99 1.72 -12.26
CA LYS A 107 -45.03 2.13 -10.86
C LYS A 107 -45.67 1.01 -10.05
N ILE A 108 -45.03 0.62 -8.96
CA ILE A 108 -45.53 -0.42 -8.05
C ILE A 108 -46.65 0.18 -7.21
N LYS A 109 -47.82 -0.45 -7.17
CA LYS A 109 -48.82 -0.16 -6.14
C LYS A 109 -48.64 -1.08 -4.96
N ILE A 110 -48.94 -0.62 -3.75
CA ILE A 110 -48.82 -1.45 -2.55
C ILE A 110 -49.68 -2.70 -2.63
N SER A 111 -50.87 -2.61 -3.23
CA SER A 111 -51.75 -3.75 -3.44
C SER A 111 -51.17 -4.82 -4.37
N GLU A 112 -50.11 -4.50 -5.12
CA GLU A 112 -49.44 -5.39 -6.08
C GLU A 112 -48.18 -6.05 -5.47
N ILE A 113 -47.79 -5.69 -4.25
CA ILE A 113 -46.61 -6.25 -3.58
C ILE A 113 -46.98 -7.54 -2.85
N GLU A 114 -46.82 -8.67 -3.54
CA GLU A 114 -47.26 -9.99 -3.05
C GLU A 114 -46.64 -10.39 -1.70
N ASN A 115 -45.38 -10.02 -1.45
CA ASN A 115 -44.65 -10.44 -0.25
C ASN A 115 -44.81 -9.48 0.94
N LEU A 116 -45.51 -8.34 0.80
CA LEU A 116 -45.57 -7.30 1.82
C LEU A 116 -46.24 -7.78 3.13
N GLU A 117 -47.35 -8.50 3.03
CA GLU A 117 -48.06 -9.02 4.22
C GLU A 117 -47.20 -10.04 4.98
N SER A 118 -46.53 -10.94 4.24
CA SER A 118 -45.61 -11.91 4.85
C SER A 118 -44.42 -11.22 5.51
N PHE A 119 -43.81 -10.25 4.84
CA PHE A 119 -42.68 -9.47 5.37
C PHE A 119 -43.05 -8.71 6.65
N THR A 120 -44.14 -7.93 6.63
CA THR A 120 -44.57 -7.16 7.81
C THR A 120 -44.91 -8.04 9.01
N LYS A 121 -45.47 -9.23 8.77
CA LYS A 121 -45.79 -10.20 9.82
C LYS A 121 -44.55 -10.88 10.41
N GLU A 122 -43.62 -11.34 9.57
CA GLU A 122 -42.43 -12.07 10.01
C GLU A 122 -41.43 -11.14 10.72
N GLU A 123 -41.24 -9.91 10.21
CA GLU A 123 -40.33 -8.93 10.81
C GLU A 123 -40.98 -8.09 11.93
N ASN A 124 -42.28 -8.27 12.19
CA ASN A 124 -43.05 -7.48 13.16
C ASN A 124 -42.96 -5.96 12.90
N ILE A 125 -43.05 -5.55 11.63
CA ILE A 125 -42.94 -4.15 11.17
C ILE A 125 -44.32 -3.60 10.79
N GLN A 126 -44.64 -2.39 11.24
CA GLN A 126 -45.83 -1.66 10.81
C GLN A 126 -45.46 -0.39 10.04
N PHE A 127 -45.67 -0.41 8.71
CA PHE A 127 -45.42 0.77 7.88
C PHE A 127 -46.47 1.87 8.10
N SER A 128 -45.98 3.09 8.34
CA SER A 128 -46.80 4.30 8.39
C SER A 128 -47.45 4.60 7.03
N GLN A 129 -48.50 5.42 7.02
CA GLN A 129 -49.13 5.85 5.77
C GLN A 129 -48.16 6.64 4.87
N ILE A 130 -47.22 7.38 5.46
CA ILE A 130 -46.21 8.14 4.72
C ILE A 130 -45.23 7.18 4.03
N GLN A 131 -44.73 6.15 4.74
CA GLN A 131 -43.86 5.13 4.15
C GLN A 131 -44.55 4.39 3.00
N LYS A 132 -45.83 4.06 3.19
CA LYS A 132 -46.64 3.42 2.16
C LYS A 132 -46.77 4.29 0.90
N GLN A 133 -47.13 5.56 1.07
CA GLN A 133 -47.22 6.51 -0.06
C GLN A 133 -45.86 6.73 -0.74
N THR A 134 -44.78 6.78 0.05
CA THR A 134 -43.41 6.92 -0.48
C THR A 134 -43.04 5.72 -1.34
N LEU A 135 -43.37 4.50 -0.90
CA LEU A 135 -43.14 3.27 -1.67
C LEU A 135 -43.87 3.29 -3.02
N GLU A 136 -45.11 3.80 -3.10
CA GLU A 136 -45.83 3.89 -4.38
C GLU A 136 -45.29 5.02 -5.29
N ASN A 137 -44.85 6.13 -4.70
CA ASN A 137 -44.39 7.31 -5.44
C ASN A 137 -42.95 7.16 -5.97
N ASP A 138 -42.07 6.61 -5.13
CA ASP A 138 -40.62 6.53 -5.35
C ASP A 138 -40.14 5.09 -5.58
N GLY A 139 -40.93 4.08 -5.21
CA GLY A 139 -40.58 2.67 -5.32
C GLY A 139 -39.66 2.16 -4.20
N PHE A 140 -39.20 3.03 -3.30
CA PHE A 140 -38.41 2.69 -2.13
C PHE A 140 -38.50 3.80 -1.06
N PHE A 141 -38.08 3.49 0.16
CA PHE A 141 -37.75 4.48 1.19
C PHE A 141 -36.59 3.95 2.03
N LEU A 142 -35.92 4.83 2.76
CA LEU A 142 -34.91 4.46 3.74
C LEU A 142 -35.56 4.48 5.12
N ASP A 143 -35.28 3.45 5.92
CA ASP A 143 -35.71 3.38 7.32
C ASP A 143 -34.51 3.06 8.20
N TYR A 144 -34.53 3.57 9.43
CA TYR A 144 -33.48 3.26 10.38
C TYR A 144 -33.75 1.87 10.96
N ASN A 145 -32.79 0.97 10.79
CA ASN A 145 -32.87 -0.36 11.36
C ASN A 145 -31.57 -0.65 12.15
N ASN A 146 -31.70 -1.21 13.35
CA ASN A 146 -30.56 -1.66 14.17
C ASN A 146 -30.15 -3.10 13.81
N ILE A 147 -30.35 -3.48 12.54
CA ILE A 147 -30.08 -4.84 12.06
C ILE A 147 -28.57 -5.05 11.99
N ILE A 148 -27.86 -4.02 11.51
CA ILE A 148 -26.40 -3.91 11.53
C ILE A 148 -26.01 -3.34 12.90
N LYS A 149 -25.28 -4.12 13.70
CA LYS A 149 -24.72 -3.69 14.99
C LYS A 149 -23.27 -3.29 14.78
N ASP A 150 -22.78 -2.32 15.56
CA ASP A 150 -21.36 -1.96 15.58
C ASP A 150 -20.50 -3.23 15.78
N GLN A 151 -19.53 -3.44 14.88
CA GLN A 151 -18.55 -4.52 15.03
C GLN A 151 -17.79 -4.32 16.35
N SER A 152 -17.97 -5.25 17.30
CA SER A 152 -17.34 -5.16 18.63
C SER A 152 -16.01 -5.90 18.74
N GLY A 153 -15.49 -6.45 17.64
CA GLY A 153 -14.15 -7.01 17.54
C GLY A 153 -13.86 -7.69 16.19
N PHE A 154 -12.58 -7.95 15.91
CA PHE A 154 -12.10 -8.63 14.69
C PHE A 154 -12.65 -10.07 14.51
N GLN A 155 -13.25 -10.65 15.56
CA GLN A 155 -13.90 -11.96 15.52
C GLN A 155 -15.40 -11.87 15.24
N ASP A 156 -15.97 -10.66 15.20
CA ASP A 156 -17.36 -10.47 14.87
C ASP A 156 -17.51 -10.51 13.34
N MET A 157 -18.48 -11.31 12.93
CA MET A 157 -19.06 -11.45 11.60
C MET A 157 -19.14 -10.10 10.84
N ASP A 158 -18.85 -10.14 9.53
CA ASP A 158 -18.95 -9.04 8.57
C ASP A 158 -20.40 -8.52 8.54
N ASP A 159 -20.62 -7.37 9.15
CA ASP A 159 -21.92 -6.82 9.48
C ASP A 159 -22.82 -6.57 8.26
N PHE A 160 -22.23 -6.30 7.09
CA PHE A 160 -22.98 -6.12 5.84
C PHE A 160 -23.22 -7.43 5.11
N VAL A 161 -22.22 -8.31 4.98
CA VAL A 161 -22.36 -9.60 4.27
C VAL A 161 -23.20 -10.59 5.07
N ASP A 162 -22.94 -10.69 6.37
CA ASP A 162 -23.68 -11.58 7.27
C ASP A 162 -25.12 -11.12 7.47
N MET A 163 -25.41 -9.82 7.29
CA MET A 163 -26.79 -9.35 7.16
C MET A 163 -27.49 -9.98 5.96
N TYR A 164 -26.86 -10.06 4.78
CA TYR A 164 -27.48 -10.73 3.63
C TYR A 164 -27.72 -12.22 3.90
N ASP A 165 -26.79 -12.89 4.59
CA ASP A 165 -26.94 -14.29 5.01
C ASP A 165 -28.11 -14.47 5.99
N ALA A 166 -28.35 -13.49 6.89
CA ALA A 166 -29.51 -13.52 7.78
C ALA A 166 -30.86 -13.48 7.04
N PHE A 167 -30.89 -12.93 5.82
CA PHE A 167 -32.10 -12.79 5.00
C PHE A 167 -32.21 -13.82 3.86
N ASP A 168 -31.15 -14.60 3.59
CA ASP A 168 -31.04 -15.47 2.40
C ASP A 168 -32.00 -16.68 2.42
N GLY A 169 -32.60 -16.93 3.59
CA GLY A 169 -33.56 -17.98 3.83
C GLY A 169 -32.91 -19.34 4.01
N ASN A 170 -33.41 -20.35 3.29
CA ASN A 170 -32.82 -21.69 3.33
C ASN A 170 -31.74 -21.81 2.25
N SER A 171 -30.62 -22.48 2.56
CA SER A 171 -29.55 -22.76 1.58
C SER A 171 -30.02 -23.58 0.38
N ASN A 172 -31.11 -24.35 0.52
CA ASN A 172 -31.80 -24.97 -0.60
C ASN A 172 -32.88 -24.04 -1.16
N GLN A 173 -32.69 -23.63 -2.42
CA GLN A 173 -33.59 -22.73 -3.16
C GLN A 173 -35.07 -23.15 -3.13
N TYR A 174 -35.38 -24.45 -3.02
CA TYR A 174 -36.77 -24.93 -3.00
C TYR A 174 -37.51 -24.62 -1.69
N TYR A 175 -36.80 -24.29 -0.62
CA TYR A 175 -37.39 -23.90 0.67
C TYR A 175 -37.39 -22.38 0.91
N ARG A 176 -36.84 -21.60 -0.03
CA ARG A 176 -36.88 -20.13 0.05
C ARG A 176 -38.30 -19.63 -0.21
N LYS A 177 -38.76 -18.69 0.62
CA LYS A 177 -40.06 -18.01 0.53
C LYS A 177 -39.91 -16.64 -0.09
N GLN A 178 -41.02 -16.03 -0.50
CA GLN A 178 -41.03 -14.70 -1.12
C GLN A 178 -40.47 -13.59 -0.22
N ASN A 179 -40.52 -13.74 1.11
CA ASN A 179 -39.94 -12.79 2.05
C ASN A 179 -38.41 -12.98 2.25
N ASN A 180 -37.81 -14.03 1.67
CA ASN A 180 -36.35 -14.17 1.56
C ASN A 180 -35.78 -13.47 0.32
N ALA A 181 -36.61 -12.73 -0.43
CA ALA A 181 -36.13 -11.97 -1.57
C ALA A 181 -35.37 -10.73 -1.09
N ILE A 182 -34.08 -10.67 -1.42
CA ILE A 182 -33.22 -9.54 -1.06
C ILE A 182 -32.86 -8.75 -2.31
N PHE A 183 -32.96 -7.42 -2.20
CA PHE A 183 -32.45 -6.52 -3.21
C PHE A 183 -30.97 -6.22 -2.93
N ILE A 184 -30.08 -6.74 -3.78
CA ILE A 184 -28.65 -6.45 -3.71
C ILE A 184 -28.37 -5.16 -4.49
N SER A 185 -27.89 -4.15 -3.79
CA SER A 185 -27.56 -2.83 -4.35
C SER A 185 -26.06 -2.68 -4.57
N SER A 186 -25.66 -1.54 -5.12
CA SER A 186 -24.25 -1.16 -5.26
C SER A 186 -23.53 -0.98 -3.92
N ASP A 187 -24.25 -0.81 -2.80
CA ASP A 187 -23.68 -0.69 -1.45
C ASP A 187 -22.88 -1.94 -1.11
N THR A 188 -23.50 -3.12 -1.24
CA THR A 188 -22.83 -4.42 -1.01
C THR A 188 -21.62 -4.60 -1.91
N ALA A 189 -21.74 -4.23 -3.19
CA ALA A 189 -20.66 -4.40 -4.16
C ALA A 189 -19.46 -3.51 -3.84
N LEU A 190 -19.68 -2.25 -3.46
CA LEU A 190 -18.61 -1.33 -3.07
C LEU A 190 -17.98 -1.74 -1.74
N HIS A 191 -18.78 -2.16 -0.76
CA HIS A 191 -18.28 -2.64 0.53
C HIS A 191 -17.43 -3.91 0.38
N LEU A 192 -17.92 -4.92 -0.36
CA LEU A 192 -17.14 -6.12 -0.68
C LEU A 192 -15.86 -5.81 -1.44
N TYR A 193 -15.90 -4.82 -2.35
CA TYR A 193 -14.71 -4.36 -3.05
C TYR A 193 -13.71 -3.73 -2.08
N HIS A 194 -14.15 -2.86 -1.17
CA HIS A 194 -13.31 -2.28 -0.12
C HIS A 194 -12.65 -3.37 0.71
N ILE A 195 -13.43 -4.32 1.25
CA ILE A 195 -12.90 -5.43 2.04
C ILE A 195 -11.88 -6.26 1.27
N LEU A 196 -12.19 -6.62 0.02
CA LEU A 196 -11.31 -7.41 -0.82
C LEU A 196 -9.97 -6.71 -1.01
N VAL A 197 -10.00 -5.41 -1.35
CA VAL A 197 -8.80 -4.62 -1.60
C VAL A 197 -8.01 -4.41 -0.31
N ASP A 198 -8.66 -3.96 0.77
CA ASP A 198 -8.03 -3.69 2.06
C ASP A 198 -7.38 -4.94 2.66
N ARG A 199 -8.12 -6.05 2.77
CA ARG A 199 -7.58 -7.30 3.33
C ARG A 199 -6.46 -7.88 2.47
N SER A 200 -6.57 -7.80 1.13
CA SER A 200 -5.50 -8.24 0.24
C SER A 200 -4.24 -7.39 0.42
N PHE A 201 -4.41 -6.07 0.49
CA PHE A 201 -3.30 -5.14 0.61
C PHE A 201 -2.61 -5.30 1.97
N GLN A 202 -3.38 -5.32 3.07
CA GLN A 202 -2.87 -5.61 4.41
C GLN A 202 -2.04 -6.90 4.44
N ARG A 203 -2.55 -7.99 3.84
CA ARG A 203 -1.84 -9.27 3.88
C ARG A 203 -0.51 -9.22 3.13
N ILE A 204 -0.47 -8.51 2.00
CA ILE A 204 0.76 -8.30 1.23
C ILE A 204 1.73 -7.42 2.03
N GLU A 205 1.24 -6.38 2.71
CA GLU A 205 2.04 -5.51 3.56
C GLU A 205 2.77 -6.29 4.66
N GLU A 206 2.04 -7.16 5.36
CA GLU A 206 2.58 -8.01 6.42
C GLU A 206 3.57 -9.07 5.91
N THR A 207 3.16 -9.84 4.89
CA THR A 207 3.88 -11.07 4.53
C THR A 207 4.95 -10.90 3.46
N LYS A 208 4.91 -9.79 2.72
CA LYS A 208 5.83 -9.50 1.61
C LYS A 208 6.54 -8.17 1.80
N PHE A 209 5.80 -7.07 1.88
CA PHE A 209 6.40 -5.74 1.82
C PHE A 209 7.23 -5.39 3.03
N GLN A 210 6.80 -5.71 4.25
CA GLN A 210 7.61 -5.46 5.43
C GLN A 210 8.94 -6.22 5.38
N PRO A 211 8.98 -7.54 5.12
CA PRO A 211 10.24 -8.28 4.97
C PRO A 211 11.14 -7.77 3.82
N MET A 212 10.54 -7.42 2.68
CA MET A 212 11.26 -6.85 1.54
C MET A 212 11.89 -5.50 1.90
N LEU A 213 11.09 -4.58 2.47
CA LEU A 213 11.54 -3.27 2.89
C LEU A 213 12.68 -3.38 3.89
N ARG A 214 12.53 -4.22 4.93
CA ARG A 214 13.58 -4.49 5.91
C ARG A 214 14.87 -4.97 5.28
N SER A 215 14.78 -5.92 4.35
CA SER A 215 15.96 -6.52 3.72
C SER A 215 16.69 -5.52 2.79
N MET A 216 15.94 -4.71 2.03
CA MET A 216 16.49 -3.61 1.23
C MET A 216 17.14 -2.55 2.12
N THR A 217 16.43 -2.07 3.14
CA THR A 217 16.92 -1.08 4.09
C THR A 217 18.21 -1.54 4.77
N ARG A 218 18.28 -2.81 5.17
CA ARG A 218 19.50 -3.40 5.75
C ARG A 218 20.68 -3.37 4.77
N ALA A 219 20.46 -3.78 3.51
CA ALA A 219 21.51 -3.76 2.49
C ALA A 219 22.02 -2.33 2.22
N LEU A 220 21.10 -1.37 2.12
CA LEU A 220 21.41 0.06 1.93
C LEU A 220 22.17 0.65 3.12
N PHE A 221 21.77 0.30 4.34
CA PHE A 221 22.46 0.69 5.57
C PHE A 221 23.90 0.15 5.60
N LEU A 222 24.07 -1.16 5.39
CA LEU A 222 25.38 -1.82 5.44
C LEU A 222 26.34 -1.28 4.37
N ASP A 223 25.87 -1.03 3.15
CA ASP A 223 26.70 -0.40 2.12
C ASP A 223 27.13 1.02 2.56
N SER A 224 26.17 1.82 3.03
CA SER A 224 26.42 3.21 3.42
C SER A 224 27.42 3.34 4.58
N ILE A 225 27.27 2.51 5.62
CA ILE A 225 28.16 2.59 6.79
C ILE A 225 29.57 2.09 6.46
N ASN A 226 29.70 1.05 5.64
CA ASN A 226 31.00 0.56 5.19
C ASN A 226 31.72 1.58 4.30
N LYS A 227 30.97 2.29 3.45
CA LYS A 227 31.49 3.39 2.63
C LYS A 227 31.89 4.60 3.47
N TYR A 228 31.07 4.99 4.45
CA TYR A 228 31.40 6.05 5.42
C TYR A 228 32.74 5.78 6.13
N ASN A 229 33.00 4.53 6.51
CA ASN A 229 34.22 4.12 7.21
C ASN A 229 35.47 4.05 6.32
N SER A 230 35.30 3.95 4.99
CA SER A 230 36.41 3.71 4.05
C SER A 230 36.69 4.86 3.09
N VAL A 231 35.78 5.84 2.96
CA VAL A 231 35.96 6.98 2.06
C VAL A 231 36.74 8.12 2.74
N ASP A 232 37.71 8.67 2.00
CA ASP A 232 38.53 9.80 2.46
C ASP A 232 37.93 11.16 2.05
N ASP A 233 37.19 11.21 0.94
CA ASP A 233 36.58 12.44 0.45
C ASP A 233 35.51 12.94 1.44
N THR A 234 35.62 14.21 1.84
CA THR A 234 34.77 14.79 2.88
C THR A 234 33.31 14.91 2.44
N LYS A 235 33.02 15.27 1.18
CA LYS A 235 31.65 15.41 0.69
C LYS A 235 30.95 14.05 0.62
N LEU A 236 31.68 13.01 0.18
CA LEU A 236 31.17 11.64 0.19
C LEU A 236 30.99 11.10 1.60
N LYS A 237 31.94 11.37 2.50
CA LYS A 237 31.84 10.94 3.90
C LYS A 237 30.59 11.53 4.57
N GLU A 238 30.33 12.81 4.36
CA GLU A 238 29.11 13.45 4.87
C GLU A 238 27.82 12.86 4.28
N SER A 239 27.85 12.50 2.98
CA SER A 239 26.70 11.88 2.30
C SER A 239 26.43 10.47 2.84
N TYR A 240 27.46 9.64 2.95
CA TYR A 240 27.33 8.31 3.53
C TYR A 240 26.98 8.32 5.02
N LYS A 241 27.40 9.35 5.77
CA LYS A 241 26.95 9.55 7.16
C LYS A 241 25.44 9.75 7.22
N ARG A 242 24.90 10.69 6.43
CA ARG A 242 23.47 10.97 6.37
C ARG A 242 22.67 9.77 5.91
N LEU A 243 23.11 9.09 4.85
CA LEU A 243 22.47 7.89 4.34
C LEU A 243 22.49 6.74 5.35
N SER A 244 23.59 6.55 6.09
CA SER A 244 23.67 5.54 7.16
C SER A 244 22.61 5.80 8.23
N ALA A 245 22.47 7.05 8.70
CA ALA A 245 21.41 7.41 9.65
C ALA A 245 20.01 7.24 9.03
N TYR A 246 19.81 7.71 7.79
CA TYR A 246 18.54 7.64 7.05
C TYR A 246 18.00 6.23 6.92
N TYR A 247 18.87 5.24 6.67
CA TYR A 247 18.47 3.83 6.57
C TYR A 247 18.39 3.15 7.93
N LEU A 248 19.22 3.53 8.91
CA LEU A 248 19.21 2.94 10.24
C LEU A 248 17.89 3.20 10.99
N ILE A 249 17.32 4.39 10.87
CA ILE A 249 16.06 4.77 11.52
C ILE A 249 14.91 3.78 11.21
N PRO A 250 14.49 3.60 9.94
CA PRO A 250 13.45 2.62 9.61
C PRO A 250 13.90 1.18 9.86
N LEU A 251 15.21 0.86 9.77
CA LEU A 251 15.68 -0.49 10.06
C LEU A 251 15.43 -0.90 11.51
N VAL A 252 15.71 -0.01 12.47
CA VAL A 252 15.43 -0.23 13.91
C VAL A 252 13.96 -0.49 14.14
N VAL A 253 13.08 0.28 13.47
CA VAL A 253 11.63 0.13 13.58
C VAL A 253 11.17 -1.23 12.99
N LEU A 254 11.65 -1.60 11.79
CA LEU A 254 11.30 -2.86 11.13
C LEU A 254 11.79 -4.07 11.91
N ASP A 255 12.99 -4.00 12.49
CA ASP A 255 13.54 -5.05 13.35
C ASP A 255 12.74 -5.24 14.64
N ALA A 256 12.27 -4.15 15.25
CA ALA A 256 11.38 -4.22 16.42
C ALA A 256 10.07 -4.95 16.07
N GLY A 257 9.45 -4.62 14.93
CA GLY A 257 8.22 -5.29 14.47
C GLY A 257 8.38 -6.78 14.20
N ASN A 258 9.54 -7.22 13.71
CA ASN A 258 9.80 -8.64 13.48
C ASN A 258 10.14 -9.40 14.78
N THR A 259 10.80 -8.74 15.71
CA THR A 259 11.25 -9.37 16.96
C THR A 259 10.09 -9.65 17.90
N SER A 260 9.07 -8.79 17.94
CA SER A 260 7.93 -8.94 18.85
C SER A 260 6.99 -10.10 18.51
N VAL A 261 7.10 -10.67 17.30
CA VAL A 261 6.04 -11.55 16.75
C VAL A 261 6.21 -13.04 17.08
N GLY A 262 7.43 -13.54 17.31
CA GLY A 262 7.72 -14.90 17.79
C GLY A 262 6.71 -15.99 17.43
N ILE A 263 6.57 -16.36 16.16
CA ILE A 263 5.60 -17.38 15.72
C ILE A 263 6.18 -18.78 15.96
N ASN A 264 5.41 -19.64 16.63
CA ASN A 264 5.83 -21.00 16.97
C ASN A 264 4.75 -22.03 16.57
N LEU A 265 4.10 -21.81 15.43
CA LEU A 265 3.05 -22.66 14.88
C LEU A 265 3.49 -23.30 13.56
N LYS A 266 3.18 -24.59 13.35
CA LYS A 266 3.46 -25.29 12.10
C LYS A 266 2.17 -25.55 11.33
N PRO A 267 2.19 -25.50 9.98
CA PRO A 267 1.02 -25.84 9.16
C PRO A 267 0.48 -27.26 9.45
N GLU A 268 1.37 -28.16 9.84
CA GLU A 268 1.07 -29.57 10.19
C GLU A 268 0.14 -29.71 11.41
N ASP A 269 0.01 -28.66 12.23
CA ASP A 269 -0.78 -28.68 13.47
C ASP A 269 -2.28 -28.39 13.23
N TYR A 270 -2.72 -28.16 11.99
CA TYR A 270 -4.08 -27.69 11.65
C TYR A 270 -4.72 -28.49 10.52
N ASP A 271 -6.05 -28.72 10.59
CA ASP A 271 -6.79 -29.52 9.59
C ASP A 271 -6.86 -28.84 8.22
N THR A 272 -6.83 -27.50 8.19
CA THR A 272 -6.82 -26.72 6.95
C THR A 272 -5.77 -25.62 7.02
N PHE A 273 -5.25 -25.24 5.86
CA PHE A 273 -4.32 -24.12 5.77
C PHE A 273 -4.97 -22.79 6.22
N ALA A 274 -6.27 -22.61 5.98
CA ALA A 274 -7.01 -21.44 6.47
C ALA A 274 -7.00 -21.35 8.00
N GLN A 275 -7.24 -22.46 8.71
CA GLN A 275 -7.16 -22.50 10.18
C GLN A 275 -5.75 -22.25 10.70
N TYR A 276 -4.72 -22.74 9.99
CA TYR A 276 -3.32 -22.40 10.31
C TYR A 276 -3.07 -20.90 10.19
N LEU A 277 -3.49 -20.28 9.08
CA LEU A 277 -3.33 -18.84 8.87
C LEU A 277 -4.06 -18.04 9.96
N ASP A 278 -5.29 -18.40 10.30
CA ASP A 278 -6.04 -17.77 11.39
C ASP A 278 -5.33 -17.88 12.73
N ALA A 279 -4.70 -19.02 13.01
CA ALA A 279 -3.98 -19.22 14.26
C ALA A 279 -2.65 -18.46 14.31
N VAL A 280 -1.95 -18.36 13.17
CA VAL A 280 -0.78 -17.50 13.02
C VAL A 280 -1.17 -16.05 13.27
N ASP A 281 -2.21 -15.55 12.61
CA ASP A 281 -2.67 -14.17 12.76
C ASP A 281 -3.09 -13.88 14.22
N LYS A 282 -3.78 -14.82 14.88
CA LYS A 282 -4.10 -14.72 16.32
C LYS A 282 -2.86 -14.64 17.19
N GLN A 283 -1.82 -15.45 16.91
CA GLN A 283 -0.58 -15.42 17.67
C GLN A 283 0.19 -14.11 17.45
N ILE A 284 0.25 -13.62 16.19
CA ILE A 284 0.86 -12.32 15.85
C ILE A 284 0.19 -11.20 16.66
N ILE A 285 -1.15 -11.17 16.67
CA ILE A 285 -1.92 -10.16 17.41
C ILE A 285 -1.69 -10.30 18.93
N ALA A 286 -1.73 -11.52 19.46
CA ALA A 286 -1.54 -11.77 20.90
C ALA A 286 -0.14 -11.39 21.38
N ASN A 287 0.88 -11.58 20.54
CA ASN A 287 2.26 -11.23 20.84
C ASN A 287 2.56 -9.74 20.63
N SER A 288 1.70 -9.01 19.90
CA SER A 288 1.90 -7.60 19.61
C SER A 288 1.74 -6.75 20.86
N GLU A 289 2.68 -5.83 21.09
CA GLU A 289 2.64 -4.97 22.27
C GLU A 289 1.52 -3.94 22.16
N LYS A 290 0.89 -3.62 23.30
CA LYS A 290 -0.13 -2.57 23.36
C LYS A 290 0.44 -1.21 22.94
N ASP A 291 1.67 -0.93 23.38
CA ASP A 291 2.46 0.22 22.98
C ASP A 291 3.68 -0.29 22.23
N PHE A 292 3.71 -0.15 20.91
CA PHE A 292 4.83 -0.62 20.08
C PHE A 292 6.07 0.26 20.32
N MET A 293 7.12 -0.33 20.89
CA MET A 293 8.35 0.37 21.27
C MET A 293 9.53 -0.03 20.38
N PHE A 294 10.33 0.95 19.98
CA PHE A 294 11.59 0.75 19.28
C PHE A 294 12.63 1.75 19.77
N SER A 295 13.87 1.30 19.96
CA SER A 295 14.95 2.18 20.40
C SER A 295 16.32 1.67 19.96
N LEU A 296 17.23 2.61 19.70
CA LEU A 296 18.63 2.34 19.43
C LEU A 296 19.42 2.43 20.74
N ASN A 297 19.55 1.30 21.44
CA ASN A 297 20.12 1.27 22.81
C ASN A 297 21.66 1.22 22.84
N ASN A 298 22.28 0.65 21.81
CA ASN A 298 23.71 0.42 21.74
C ASN A 298 24.31 1.08 20.50
N LYS A 299 25.61 1.42 20.57
CA LYS A 299 26.38 1.88 19.41
C LYS A 299 26.75 0.77 18.42
N THR A 300 26.40 -0.47 18.71
CA THR A 300 26.58 -1.58 17.77
C THR A 300 25.22 -1.98 17.21
N TYR A 301 25.10 -1.98 15.89
CA TYR A 301 23.90 -2.42 15.19
C TYR A 301 24.27 -3.33 14.03
N ASP A 302 23.61 -4.50 13.94
CA ASP A 302 23.84 -5.48 12.87
C ASP A 302 25.33 -5.86 12.68
N GLY A 303 26.06 -5.96 13.81
CA GLY A 303 27.49 -6.29 13.82
C GLY A 303 28.44 -5.15 13.47
N VAL A 304 27.94 -3.94 13.24
CA VAL A 304 28.74 -2.74 12.89
C VAL A 304 28.76 -1.75 14.06
N GLU A 305 29.93 -1.21 14.37
CA GLU A 305 30.09 -0.11 15.32
C GLU A 305 29.76 1.23 14.66
N LEU A 306 28.79 1.94 15.23
CA LEU A 306 28.33 3.25 14.78
C LEU A 306 29.25 4.35 15.35
N SER A 307 29.56 5.35 14.53
CA SER A 307 30.17 6.57 15.03
C SER A 307 29.21 7.33 15.95
N ASP A 308 29.75 8.16 16.83
CA ASP A 308 28.96 8.99 17.75
C ASP A 308 27.96 9.87 16.99
N GLU A 309 28.35 10.43 15.85
CA GLU A 309 27.47 11.25 15.03
C GLU A 309 26.29 10.46 14.47
N ILE A 310 26.52 9.28 13.88
CA ILE A 310 25.45 8.46 13.30
C ILE A 310 24.50 7.96 14.38
N TYR A 311 25.05 7.50 15.51
CA TYR A 311 24.27 7.03 16.64
C TYR A 311 23.37 8.13 17.20
N GLN A 312 23.89 9.35 17.42
CA GLN A 312 23.08 10.45 17.96
C GLN A 312 22.02 10.92 16.96
N LEU A 313 22.35 11.05 15.67
CA LEU A 313 21.38 11.42 14.64
C LEU A 313 20.21 10.43 14.59
N ALA A 314 20.51 9.13 14.49
CA ALA A 314 19.48 8.10 14.43
C ALA A 314 18.66 8.02 15.72
N LYS A 315 19.32 8.08 16.89
CA LYS A 315 18.64 8.00 18.19
C LYS A 315 17.67 9.17 18.39
N SER A 316 18.10 10.40 18.14
CA SER A 316 17.24 11.58 18.31
C SER A 316 16.04 11.56 17.37
N GLU A 317 16.22 11.11 16.13
CA GLU A 317 15.09 10.98 15.20
C GLU A 317 14.10 9.90 15.66
N LEU A 318 14.60 8.73 16.10
CA LEU A 318 13.77 7.65 16.63
C LEU A 318 12.95 8.09 17.86
N GLU A 319 13.52 8.90 18.76
CA GLU A 319 12.81 9.46 19.92
C GLU A 319 11.65 10.38 19.49
N LEU A 320 11.84 11.20 18.44
CA LEU A 320 10.79 12.06 17.89
C LEU A 320 9.68 11.24 17.23
N ILE A 321 10.05 10.20 16.47
CA ILE A 321 9.10 9.27 15.83
C ILE A 321 8.29 8.52 16.89
N GLN A 322 8.93 7.95 17.92
CA GLN A 322 8.27 7.24 19.01
C GLN A 322 7.30 8.14 19.80
N LYS A 323 7.68 9.41 20.01
CA LYS A 323 6.82 10.41 20.68
C LYS A 323 5.58 10.77 19.85
N ALA A 324 5.67 10.69 18.52
CA ALA A 324 4.59 10.89 17.56
C ALA A 324 3.73 12.15 17.82
N LYS A 325 4.37 13.31 18.07
CA LYS A 325 3.66 14.52 18.54
C LYS A 325 4.09 15.78 17.80
N GLY A 326 3.12 16.39 17.13
CA GLY A 326 3.20 17.75 16.60
C GLY A 326 4.33 17.95 15.60
N LYS A 327 4.65 19.22 15.32
CA LYS A 327 5.73 19.61 14.43
C LYS A 327 7.01 19.85 15.22
N GLU A 328 8.12 19.28 14.75
CA GLU A 328 9.46 19.50 15.32
C GLU A 328 10.49 19.50 14.18
N ALA A 329 11.67 20.07 14.44
CA ALA A 329 12.81 19.98 13.51
C ALA A 329 13.33 18.54 13.42
N SER A 330 13.73 18.10 12.22
CA SER A 330 14.43 16.83 12.01
C SER A 330 15.92 17.02 12.25
N PRO A 331 16.53 16.32 13.23
CA PRO A 331 17.99 16.26 13.40
C PRO A 331 18.75 15.99 12.10
N LEU A 332 18.20 15.15 11.21
CA LEU A 332 18.86 14.75 9.98
C LEU A 332 18.65 15.74 8.82
N PHE A 333 17.43 16.26 8.62
CA PHE A 333 17.10 17.04 7.41
C PHE A 333 17.01 18.55 7.63
N THR A 334 16.59 19.03 8.80
CA THR A 334 16.45 20.48 9.05
C THR A 334 17.77 21.26 8.89
N PRO A 335 18.97 20.70 9.21
CA PRO A 335 20.23 21.38 8.90
C PRO A 335 20.45 21.72 7.42
N LEU A 336 19.92 20.90 6.51
CA LEU A 336 20.01 21.08 5.05
C LEU A 336 18.72 21.65 4.42
N ARG A 337 17.65 21.74 5.21
CA ARG A 337 16.32 22.25 4.85
C ARG A 337 15.79 23.09 6.01
N LYS A 338 16.27 24.32 6.15
CA LYS A 338 15.96 25.17 7.32
C LYS A 338 14.46 25.42 7.52
N GLU A 339 13.71 25.38 6.42
CA GLU A 339 12.27 25.53 6.37
C GLU A 339 11.47 24.25 6.72
N LEU A 340 12.14 23.10 6.83
CA LEU A 340 11.49 21.83 7.10
C LEU A 340 11.20 21.67 8.60
N GLU A 341 9.92 21.70 8.94
CA GLU A 341 9.36 21.16 10.17
C GLU A 341 8.58 19.88 9.84
N ASN A 342 8.99 18.75 10.41
CA ASN A 342 8.30 17.48 10.20
C ASN A 342 7.16 17.35 11.22
N ASP A 343 5.96 17.03 10.73
CA ASP A 343 4.82 16.68 11.59
C ASP A 343 4.94 15.21 12.04
N TYR A 344 5.52 15.00 13.21
CA TYR A 344 5.72 13.68 13.80
C TYR A 344 4.40 13.03 14.24
N SER A 345 3.28 13.77 14.34
CA SER A 345 1.98 13.15 14.63
C SER A 345 1.54 12.17 13.54
N GLN A 346 2.07 12.31 12.32
CA GLN A 346 1.77 11.42 11.19
C GLN A 346 2.37 10.02 11.33
N PHE A 347 3.33 9.81 12.25
CA PHE A 347 3.94 8.50 12.48
C PHE A 347 3.10 7.60 13.40
N LYS A 348 1.97 8.09 13.94
CA LYS A 348 1.07 7.27 14.76
C LYS A 348 0.30 6.28 13.85
N PRO A 349 0.46 4.95 14.03
CA PRO A 349 -0.32 3.96 13.28
C PRO A 349 -1.82 4.16 13.49
N ARG A 350 -2.60 3.96 12.41
CA ARG A 350 -4.05 4.17 12.37
C ARG A 350 -4.71 3.14 11.44
N SER A 351 -6.02 2.99 11.50
CA SER A 351 -6.77 1.98 10.72
C SER A 351 -6.21 0.56 10.95
N HIS A 352 -6.17 -0.28 9.91
CA HIS A 352 -5.67 -1.66 9.95
C HIS A 352 -4.22 -1.76 10.43
N TYR A 353 -3.40 -0.72 10.29
CA TYR A 353 -2.00 -0.74 10.75
C TYR A 353 -1.84 -0.89 12.26
N THR A 354 -2.92 -0.74 13.03
CA THR A 354 -2.92 -0.93 14.49
C THR A 354 -3.02 -2.40 14.92
N LYS A 355 -3.32 -3.32 13.99
CA LYS A 355 -3.61 -4.72 14.29
C LYS A 355 -2.44 -5.50 14.90
N ASN A 356 -1.22 -5.26 14.42
CA ASN A 356 -0.03 -5.95 14.91
C ASN A 356 1.25 -5.15 14.69
N ASP A 357 2.33 -5.58 15.33
CA ASP A 357 3.61 -4.86 15.31
C ASP A 357 4.33 -4.92 13.95
N ILE A 358 4.08 -5.94 13.12
CA ILE A 358 4.59 -5.97 11.72
C ILE A 358 4.02 -4.77 10.96
N LEU A 359 2.69 -4.63 10.97
CA LEU A 359 2.02 -3.51 10.30
C LEU A 359 2.39 -2.16 10.90
N LYS A 360 2.49 -2.03 12.23
CA LYS A 360 2.94 -0.79 12.87
C LYS A 360 4.34 -0.42 12.40
N SER A 361 5.26 -1.38 12.36
CA SER A 361 6.64 -1.16 11.92
C SER A 361 6.72 -0.77 10.43
N TYR A 362 5.92 -1.42 9.60
CA TYR A 362 5.81 -1.13 8.17
C TYR A 362 5.25 0.27 7.95
N PHE A 363 4.15 0.63 8.61
CA PHE A 363 3.53 1.95 8.54
C PHE A 363 4.53 3.05 8.89
N ILE A 364 5.17 2.96 10.06
CA ILE A 364 6.14 3.97 10.54
C ILE A 364 7.30 4.13 9.55
N SER A 365 7.80 3.02 8.99
CA SER A 365 8.91 3.02 8.03
C SER A 365 8.50 3.59 6.67
N MET A 366 7.32 3.24 6.17
CA MET A 366 6.76 3.84 4.96
C MET A 366 6.45 5.33 5.14
N MET A 367 6.00 5.74 6.33
CA MET A 367 5.83 7.16 6.68
C MET A 367 7.18 7.89 6.68
N TRP A 368 8.25 7.28 7.21
CA TRP A 368 9.60 7.83 7.13
C TRP A 368 10.03 8.06 5.68
N TYR A 369 10.00 7.03 4.84
CA TYR A 369 10.42 7.14 3.44
C TYR A 369 9.52 8.08 2.61
N GLY A 370 8.22 8.11 2.91
CA GLY A 370 7.25 8.96 2.23
C GLY A 370 7.28 10.41 2.66
N ARG A 371 7.82 10.74 3.84
CA ARG A 371 7.91 12.13 4.35
C ARG A 371 9.30 12.72 4.26
N MET A 372 10.36 11.92 4.35
CA MET A 372 11.73 12.42 4.32
C MET A 372 12.32 12.37 2.91
N GLY A 373 12.22 13.50 2.21
CA GLY A 373 12.61 13.66 0.80
C GLY A 373 13.87 14.50 0.61
N PHE A 374 14.60 14.18 -0.46
CA PHE A 374 15.86 14.80 -0.86
C PHE A 374 15.61 15.89 -1.90
N VAL A 375 15.53 17.16 -1.48
CA VAL A 375 15.16 18.27 -2.37
C VAL A 375 16.26 18.53 -3.41
N VAL A 376 15.87 18.57 -4.69
CA VAL A 376 16.75 18.72 -5.86
C VAL A 376 17.58 20.00 -5.81
N LYS A 377 17.09 21.08 -5.17
CA LYS A 377 17.82 22.34 -5.07
C LYS A 377 19.04 22.28 -4.14
N SER A 378 19.12 21.29 -3.26
CA SER A 378 20.24 21.11 -2.33
C SER A 378 21.29 20.20 -2.95
N SER A 379 22.52 20.70 -3.13
CA SER A 379 23.63 19.91 -3.68
C SER A 379 23.93 18.68 -2.83
N ASP A 380 23.87 18.80 -1.50
CA ASP A 380 24.13 17.70 -0.58
C ASP A 380 23.04 16.61 -0.65
N LEU A 381 21.77 17.01 -0.61
CA LEU A 381 20.67 16.04 -0.71
C LEU A 381 20.56 15.43 -2.11
N THR A 382 20.88 16.19 -3.16
CA THR A 382 20.94 15.65 -4.51
C THR A 382 22.05 14.61 -4.63
N ARG A 383 23.22 14.86 -4.03
CA ARG A 383 24.31 13.87 -3.97
C ARG A 383 23.87 12.60 -3.24
N ASP A 384 23.17 12.73 -2.12
CA ASP A 384 22.62 11.59 -1.37
C ASP A 384 21.65 10.77 -2.24
N ALA A 385 20.76 11.43 -3.00
CA ALA A 385 19.82 10.79 -3.91
C ALA A 385 20.50 10.11 -5.12
N LEU A 386 21.58 10.71 -5.65
CA LEU A 386 22.42 10.08 -6.67
C LEU A 386 23.06 8.80 -6.15
N ILE A 387 23.61 8.84 -4.92
CA ILE A 387 24.21 7.67 -4.26
C ILE A 387 23.16 6.58 -4.04
N MET A 388 22.00 6.94 -3.52
CA MET A 388 20.88 6.01 -3.31
C MET A 388 20.43 5.38 -4.62
N THR A 389 20.35 6.14 -5.71
CA THR A 389 20.01 5.59 -7.03
C THR A 389 21.05 4.58 -7.51
N GLY A 390 22.34 4.85 -7.27
CA GLY A 390 23.42 3.89 -7.53
C GLY A 390 23.29 2.62 -6.71
N GLN A 391 23.00 2.75 -5.41
CA GLN A 391 22.77 1.62 -4.52
C GLN A 391 21.59 0.76 -4.99
N ILE A 392 20.46 1.36 -5.37
CA ILE A 392 19.29 0.65 -5.86
C ILE A 392 19.61 -0.15 -7.13
N ASN A 393 20.35 0.45 -8.06
CA ASN A 393 20.68 -0.22 -9.31
C ASN A 393 21.68 -1.39 -9.14
N ASN A 394 22.57 -1.34 -8.14
CA ASN A 394 23.79 -2.18 -8.11
C ASN A 394 23.91 -3.11 -6.90
N LEU A 395 23.23 -2.83 -5.79
CA LEU A 395 23.29 -3.70 -4.62
C LEU A 395 22.48 -4.99 -4.81
N LYS A 396 22.80 -5.97 -3.99
CA LYS A 396 22.07 -7.23 -3.88
C LYS A 396 21.52 -7.42 -2.48
N VAL A 397 20.37 -8.06 -2.40
CA VAL A 397 19.79 -8.59 -1.17
C VAL A 397 19.86 -10.11 -1.29
N SER A 398 20.80 -10.72 -0.58
CA SER A 398 21.18 -12.12 -0.81
C SER A 398 21.61 -12.34 -2.27
N ASP A 399 20.92 -13.20 -3.03
CA ASP A 399 21.22 -13.48 -4.43
C ASP A 399 20.43 -12.62 -5.43
N GLU A 400 19.42 -11.89 -4.96
CA GLU A 400 18.53 -11.05 -5.77
C GLU A 400 19.06 -9.62 -5.90
N LYS A 401 18.80 -8.95 -7.03
CA LYS A 401 19.16 -7.54 -7.18
C LYS A 401 18.21 -6.66 -6.38
N LEU A 402 18.76 -5.65 -5.71
CA LEU A 402 17.94 -4.67 -4.99
C LEU A 402 16.98 -3.94 -5.93
N SER A 403 17.40 -3.68 -7.17
CA SER A 403 16.55 -3.05 -8.20
C SER A 403 15.32 -3.87 -8.55
N GLU A 404 15.44 -5.19 -8.63
CA GLU A 404 14.32 -6.11 -8.90
C GLU A 404 13.33 -6.06 -7.73
N MET A 405 13.81 -6.31 -6.51
CA MET A 405 13.02 -6.26 -5.27
C MET A 405 12.30 -4.91 -5.06
N TRP A 406 13.01 -3.79 -5.28
CA TRP A 406 12.45 -2.45 -5.16
C TRP A 406 11.40 -2.17 -6.25
N SER A 407 11.66 -2.61 -7.49
CA SER A 407 10.73 -2.43 -8.61
C SER A 407 9.46 -3.25 -8.45
N ASP A 408 9.56 -4.47 -7.94
CA ASP A 408 8.41 -5.36 -7.68
C ASP A 408 7.52 -4.78 -6.59
N MET A 409 8.10 -4.38 -5.46
CA MET A 409 7.35 -3.72 -4.39
C MET A 409 6.68 -2.44 -4.89
N SER A 410 7.43 -1.59 -5.60
CA SER A 410 6.90 -0.32 -6.11
C SER A 410 5.78 -0.51 -7.14
N ALA A 411 5.92 -1.47 -8.06
CA ALA A 411 4.92 -1.73 -9.11
C ALA A 411 3.60 -2.25 -8.54
N VAL A 412 3.65 -3.10 -7.53
CA VAL A 412 2.44 -3.58 -6.85
C VAL A 412 1.77 -2.43 -6.10
N ILE A 413 2.50 -1.62 -5.34
CA ILE A 413 1.92 -0.46 -4.65
C ILE A 413 1.30 0.54 -5.66
N ASP A 414 1.98 0.77 -6.79
CA ASP A 414 1.48 1.64 -7.87
C ASP A 414 0.17 1.12 -8.48
N PHE A 415 0.00 -0.21 -8.57
CA PHE A 415 -1.23 -0.83 -9.05
C PHE A 415 -2.39 -0.76 -8.05
N PHE A 416 -2.11 -0.74 -6.74
CA PHE A 416 -3.15 -0.60 -5.72
C PHE A 416 -3.61 0.86 -5.55
N VAL A 417 -2.65 1.78 -5.41
CA VAL A 417 -2.94 3.15 -4.94
C VAL A 417 -2.67 4.19 -6.03
N GLY A 418 -1.58 4.03 -6.78
CA GLY A 418 -1.16 4.98 -7.80
C GLY A 418 0.33 5.28 -7.77
N GLU A 419 0.80 5.97 -8.81
CA GLU A 419 2.21 6.32 -8.96
C GLU A 419 2.66 7.35 -7.91
N VAL A 420 3.96 7.36 -7.65
CA VAL A 420 4.60 8.39 -6.82
C VAL A 420 4.58 9.73 -7.55
N ASP A 421 4.20 10.79 -6.83
CA ASP A 421 4.16 12.15 -7.38
C ASP A 421 5.55 12.83 -7.38
N ASP A 422 6.43 12.40 -6.46
CA ASP A 422 7.84 12.82 -6.36
C ASP A 422 8.77 12.04 -7.31
N LEU A 423 10.01 12.52 -7.45
CA LEU A 423 11.02 11.85 -8.25
C LEU A 423 11.49 10.56 -7.55
N THR A 424 11.76 9.52 -8.35
CA THR A 424 12.25 8.23 -7.86
C THR A 424 13.53 7.82 -8.56
N ALA A 425 14.06 6.65 -8.18
CA ALA A 425 15.21 6.05 -8.84
C ALA A 425 15.01 5.84 -10.34
N TYR A 426 13.77 5.68 -10.82
CA TYR A 426 13.48 5.58 -12.26
C TYR A 426 13.92 6.85 -13.01
N GLN A 427 13.44 8.03 -12.59
CA GLN A 427 13.78 9.30 -13.25
C GLN A 427 15.27 9.65 -13.07
N TYR A 428 15.83 9.36 -11.89
CA TYR A 428 17.25 9.63 -11.62
C TYR A 428 18.16 8.75 -12.45
N THR A 429 17.85 7.47 -12.65
CA THR A 429 18.65 6.53 -13.46
C THR A 429 18.87 7.08 -14.88
N ASP A 430 17.79 7.52 -15.54
CA ASP A 430 17.88 8.08 -16.90
C ASP A 430 18.65 9.40 -16.94
N LEU A 431 18.43 10.29 -15.97
CA LEU A 431 19.08 11.59 -15.95
C LEU A 431 20.57 11.48 -15.60
N ILE A 432 20.96 10.56 -14.70
CA ILE A 432 22.35 10.28 -14.37
C ILE A 432 23.11 9.91 -15.63
N LYS A 433 22.56 9.01 -16.45
CA LYS A 433 23.17 8.59 -17.72
C LYS A 433 23.41 9.75 -18.69
N LYS A 434 22.46 10.67 -18.78
CA LYS A 434 22.56 11.86 -19.64
C LYS A 434 23.63 12.85 -19.17
N VAL A 435 23.91 12.92 -17.87
CA VAL A 435 24.82 13.92 -17.28
C VAL A 435 26.22 13.37 -17.09
N TYR A 436 26.33 12.18 -16.49
CA TYR A 436 27.59 11.53 -16.10
C TYR A 436 28.07 10.49 -17.11
N GLY A 437 27.25 10.11 -18.10
CA GLY A 437 27.58 9.13 -19.14
C GLY A 437 26.98 7.75 -18.90
N ASN A 438 27.20 6.80 -19.82
CA ASN A 438 26.56 5.48 -19.78
C ASN A 438 27.41 4.38 -19.13
N SER A 439 28.65 4.69 -18.74
CA SER A 439 29.61 3.71 -18.23
C SER A 439 30.65 4.41 -17.37
N ASN A 440 31.30 3.65 -16.48
CA ASN A 440 32.40 4.12 -15.64
C ASN A 440 32.02 5.22 -14.63
N ILE A 441 30.75 5.28 -14.21
CA ILE A 441 30.30 6.20 -13.16
C ILE A 441 30.66 5.63 -11.80
N SER A 442 31.14 6.45 -10.87
CA SER A 442 31.47 6.09 -9.49
C SER A 442 30.95 7.16 -8.53
N ASP A 443 30.97 6.84 -7.23
CA ASP A 443 30.69 7.80 -6.16
C ASP A 443 31.53 9.09 -6.28
N LYS A 444 32.78 8.97 -6.74
CA LYS A 444 33.69 10.11 -6.97
C LYS A 444 33.24 11.08 -8.04
N ASP A 445 32.40 10.68 -8.97
CA ASP A 445 31.89 11.59 -10.00
C ASP A 445 30.86 12.56 -9.42
N PHE A 446 30.23 12.22 -8.30
CA PHE A 446 29.18 13.06 -7.67
C PHE A 446 29.71 14.15 -6.75
N VAL A 447 31.02 14.23 -6.56
CA VAL A 447 31.67 15.35 -5.86
C VAL A 447 32.08 16.48 -6.80
N ASP A 448 32.02 16.24 -8.11
CA ASP A 448 32.19 17.27 -9.14
C ASP A 448 31.00 18.23 -9.11
N ASP A 449 31.26 19.47 -8.69
CA ASP A 449 30.21 20.48 -8.55
C ASP A 449 29.67 20.95 -9.92
N GLU A 450 30.44 20.87 -11.01
CA GLU A 450 29.96 21.22 -12.34
C GLU A 450 28.94 20.19 -12.84
N LEU A 451 29.27 18.90 -12.72
CA LEU A 451 28.36 17.82 -13.09
C LEU A 451 27.12 17.77 -12.19
N LEU A 452 27.30 17.99 -10.88
CA LEU A 452 26.20 18.03 -9.92
C LEU A 452 25.23 19.19 -10.21
N ASN A 453 25.75 20.41 -10.45
CA ASN A 453 24.91 21.55 -10.80
C ASN A 453 24.21 21.34 -12.15
N LYS A 454 24.91 20.77 -13.14
CA LYS A 454 24.31 20.39 -14.42
C LYS A 454 23.18 19.36 -14.25
N PHE A 455 23.33 18.41 -13.32
CA PHE A 455 22.27 17.47 -12.98
C PHE A 455 21.06 18.19 -12.37
N ILE A 456 21.28 19.07 -11.39
CA ILE A 456 20.23 19.85 -10.73
C ILE A 456 19.45 20.70 -11.74
N ASP A 457 20.15 21.42 -12.61
CA ASP A 457 19.53 22.29 -13.62
C ASP A 457 18.69 21.47 -14.63
N LYS A 458 19.22 20.33 -15.08
CA LYS A 458 18.46 19.42 -15.96
C LYS A 458 17.29 18.78 -15.23
N ALA A 459 17.42 18.41 -13.96
CA ALA A 459 16.34 17.84 -13.18
C ALA A 459 15.17 18.82 -13.08
N LYS A 460 15.44 20.08 -12.71
CA LYS A 460 14.41 21.13 -12.62
C LYS A 460 13.73 21.44 -13.97
N LYS A 461 14.44 21.24 -15.08
CA LYS A 461 13.95 21.58 -16.43
C LYS A 461 13.25 20.43 -17.15
N GLU A 462 13.75 19.20 -16.99
CA GLU A 462 13.34 18.04 -17.80
C GLU A 462 12.48 17.03 -17.03
N LEU A 463 12.53 17.00 -15.69
CA LEU A 463 11.78 16.02 -14.89
C LEU A 463 10.42 16.56 -14.45
N PRO A 464 9.42 15.68 -14.23
CA PRO A 464 8.10 16.11 -13.78
C PRO A 464 8.15 16.78 -12.41
N SER A 465 7.43 17.90 -12.26
CA SER A 465 7.20 18.52 -10.94
C SER A 465 6.06 17.80 -10.21
N PRO A 466 6.09 17.77 -8.86
CA PRO A 466 5.00 17.20 -8.08
C PRO A 466 3.70 17.98 -8.32
N LYS A 467 2.57 17.28 -8.27
CA LYS A 467 1.20 17.84 -8.39
C LYS A 467 0.56 18.12 -7.04
N ILE A 468 1.01 17.45 -5.97
CA ILE A 468 0.45 17.53 -4.62
C ILE A 468 1.58 17.92 -3.63
N ILE A 469 1.30 18.90 -2.76
CA ILE A 469 2.20 19.27 -1.66
C ILE A 469 1.79 18.48 -0.41
N SER A 470 2.56 17.46 -0.08
CA SER A 470 2.32 16.61 1.10
C SER A 470 3.04 17.06 2.38
N GLU A 471 3.93 18.04 2.26
CA GLU A 471 4.69 18.58 3.38
C GLU A 471 4.03 19.87 3.89
N ALA A 472 4.07 20.09 5.21
CA ALA A 472 3.55 21.30 5.84
C ALA A 472 4.53 22.47 5.66
N LEU A 473 4.99 22.68 4.43
CA LEU A 473 5.81 23.83 4.08
C LEU A 473 4.93 25.07 4.17
N ALA A 474 5.45 26.13 4.80
CA ALA A 474 4.86 27.47 4.75
C ALA A 474 5.04 28.05 3.34
N VAL A 475 4.40 27.41 2.37
CA VAL A 475 4.34 27.86 0.99
C VAL A 475 3.24 28.91 0.97
N PHE A 476 3.65 30.16 1.06
CA PHE A 476 2.78 31.29 0.80
C PHE A 476 2.37 31.22 -0.67
N ASP A 477 1.19 30.67 -0.94
CA ASP A 477 0.57 30.74 -2.26
C ASP A 477 0.24 32.21 -2.53
N ASP A 478 1.06 32.87 -3.35
CA ASP A 478 0.98 34.29 -3.68
C ASP A 478 -0.05 34.55 -4.80
N GLY A 479 -1.07 33.71 -4.92
CA GLY A 479 -2.20 33.93 -5.82
C GLY A 479 -1.84 33.78 -7.31
N GLY A 480 -0.78 33.03 -7.64
CA GLY A 480 -0.40 32.81 -9.03
C GLY A 480 0.84 31.96 -9.29
N LYS A 481 1.75 31.77 -8.31
CA LYS A 481 3.03 31.04 -8.54
C LYS A 481 3.08 29.63 -7.96
N ARG A 482 1.93 28.99 -7.72
CA ARG A 482 1.87 27.60 -7.24
C ARG A 482 2.74 26.64 -8.07
N ALA A 483 2.83 26.81 -9.38
CA ALA A 483 3.69 26.00 -10.24
C ALA A 483 5.19 26.22 -9.99
N GLU A 484 5.62 27.45 -9.73
CA GLU A 484 7.02 27.76 -9.39
C GLU A 484 7.37 27.26 -7.99
N LEU A 485 6.43 27.38 -7.05
CA LEU A 485 6.57 26.83 -5.69
C LEU A 485 6.66 25.30 -5.72
N LEU A 486 5.84 24.63 -6.54
CA LEU A 486 5.92 23.18 -6.74
C LEU A 486 7.26 22.74 -7.35
N ALA A 487 7.79 23.50 -8.32
CA ALA A 487 9.11 23.25 -8.90
C ALA A 487 10.24 23.37 -7.86
N ASP A 488 10.14 24.33 -6.93
CA ASP A 488 11.08 24.50 -5.83
C ASP A 488 10.96 23.44 -4.72
N THR A 489 9.88 22.65 -4.74
CA THR A 489 9.65 21.49 -3.85
C THR A 489 10.03 20.15 -4.47
N MET A 490 10.53 20.13 -5.73
CA MET A 490 10.98 18.90 -6.38
C MET A 490 11.98 18.15 -5.52
N GLN A 491 11.69 16.89 -5.24
CA GLN A 491 12.47 16.05 -4.35
C GLN A 491 12.49 14.61 -4.83
N PHE A 492 13.58 13.92 -4.50
CA PHE A 492 13.69 12.48 -4.64
C PHE A 492 13.17 11.79 -3.37
N ARG A 493 12.45 10.68 -3.54
CA ARG A 493 12.04 9.79 -2.43
C ARG A 493 12.35 8.33 -2.76
N PHE A 494 12.81 7.60 -1.75
CA PHE A 494 13.00 6.15 -1.85
C PHE A 494 11.67 5.43 -2.05
N MET A 495 10.67 5.77 -1.23
CA MET A 495 9.28 5.34 -1.36
C MET A 495 8.37 6.55 -1.14
N GLY A 496 7.97 7.23 -2.21
CA GLY A 496 7.21 8.48 -2.10
C GLY A 496 5.71 8.30 -1.86
N GLN A 497 5.04 9.40 -1.51
CA GLN A 497 3.59 9.41 -1.35
C GLN A 497 2.90 9.24 -2.72
N ARG A 498 1.77 8.56 -2.70
CA ARG A 498 1.05 8.21 -3.93
C ARG A 498 0.09 9.30 -4.33
N PHE A 499 0.06 9.57 -5.63
CA PHE A 499 -0.90 10.47 -6.24
C PHE A 499 -2.27 9.80 -6.30
N THR A 500 -3.26 10.44 -5.68
CA THR A 500 -4.67 10.09 -5.89
C THR A 500 -5.44 11.28 -6.47
N PRO A 501 -6.36 11.05 -7.43
CA PRO A 501 -7.04 12.13 -8.14
C PRO A 501 -7.96 12.97 -7.24
N ASP A 502 -8.57 12.35 -6.24
CA ASP A 502 -9.39 13.03 -5.23
C ASP A 502 -8.55 13.94 -4.32
N ALA A 503 -7.37 13.48 -3.87
CA ALA A 503 -6.44 14.32 -3.10
C ALA A 503 -5.93 15.49 -3.93
N TYR A 504 -5.67 15.28 -5.23
CA TYR A 504 -5.35 16.36 -6.17
C TYR A 504 -6.50 17.37 -6.30
N ILE A 505 -7.74 16.91 -6.46
CA ILE A 505 -8.92 17.78 -6.52
C ILE A 505 -9.08 18.58 -5.21
N ILE A 506 -9.02 17.91 -4.07
CA ILE A 506 -9.11 18.52 -2.74
C ILE A 506 -7.99 19.53 -2.52
N GLY A 507 -6.75 19.19 -2.89
CA GLY A 507 -5.60 20.08 -2.77
C GLY A 507 -5.69 21.32 -3.67
N ASN A 508 -6.46 21.27 -4.75
CA ASN A 508 -6.77 22.45 -5.58
C ASN A 508 -7.98 23.24 -5.06
N LEU A 509 -8.85 22.63 -4.25
CA LEU A 509 -10.09 23.24 -3.74
C LEU A 509 -10.02 23.63 -2.25
N THR A 510 -8.84 23.53 -1.64
CA THR A 510 -8.57 23.95 -0.27
C THR A 510 -7.30 24.78 -0.23
N GLN A 511 -7.19 25.62 0.79
CA GLN A 511 -5.96 26.36 1.03
C GLN A 511 -5.75 26.65 2.53
N GLY A 512 -4.49 26.70 2.92
CA GLY A 512 -4.05 27.12 4.26
C GLY A 512 -4.13 28.65 4.44
N VAL A 513 -3.12 29.23 5.08
CA VAL A 513 -2.97 30.68 5.16
C VAL A 513 -2.32 31.16 3.86
N GLY A 514 -2.92 32.15 3.21
CA GLY A 514 -2.47 32.66 1.91
C GLY A 514 -3.22 33.93 1.53
N ILE A 515 -2.89 34.49 0.36
CA ILE A 515 -3.58 35.67 -0.16
C ILE A 515 -4.82 35.26 -0.98
N PRO A 516 -5.84 36.14 -1.10
CA PRO A 516 -6.99 35.88 -1.97
C PRO A 516 -6.58 35.74 -3.44
N ASP A 517 -7.33 34.93 -4.19
CA ASP A 517 -7.16 34.84 -5.64
C ASP A 517 -7.36 36.22 -6.28
N PRO A 518 -6.45 36.65 -7.17
CA PRO A 518 -6.43 38.02 -7.68
C PRO A 518 -7.63 38.36 -8.57
N GLU A 519 -8.28 37.36 -9.18
CA GLU A 519 -9.43 37.58 -10.07
C GLU A 519 -10.75 37.64 -9.30
N THR A 520 -10.93 36.75 -8.33
CA THR A 520 -12.18 36.60 -7.58
C THR A 520 -12.19 37.39 -6.27
N GLY A 521 -11.02 37.75 -5.74
CA GLY A 521 -10.84 38.36 -4.42
C GLY A 521 -11.18 37.42 -3.26
N GLN A 522 -11.34 36.12 -3.51
CA GLN A 522 -11.80 35.13 -2.54
C GLN A 522 -10.70 34.16 -2.13
N LEU A 523 -10.92 33.52 -0.98
CA LEU A 523 -10.06 32.49 -0.42
C LEU A 523 -10.75 31.14 -0.57
N LEU A 524 -10.04 30.09 -0.99
CA LEU A 524 -10.53 28.71 -0.89
C LEU A 524 -10.80 28.33 0.59
N PRO A 525 -11.70 27.37 0.85
CA PRO A 525 -11.97 26.90 2.21
C PRO A 525 -10.75 26.23 2.85
N THR A 526 -10.70 26.19 4.18
CA THR A 526 -9.64 25.49 4.92
C THR A 526 -9.89 23.99 5.06
N MET A 527 -11.15 23.57 4.95
CA MET A 527 -11.59 22.18 5.12
C MET A 527 -12.30 21.72 3.85
N PRO A 528 -12.01 20.49 3.37
CA PRO A 528 -12.69 19.93 2.20
C PRO A 528 -14.07 19.36 2.56
N THR A 529 -14.80 18.96 1.51
CA THR A 529 -15.96 18.06 1.60
C THR A 529 -15.81 16.98 0.52
N ALA A 530 -16.27 15.76 0.79
CA ALA A 530 -16.27 14.67 -0.19
C ALA A 530 -17.09 15.02 -1.45
N LEU A 531 -17.99 16.01 -1.39
CA LEU A 531 -18.73 16.51 -2.55
C LEU A 531 -17.84 17.21 -3.58
N MET A 532 -16.68 17.74 -3.18
CA MET A 532 -15.74 18.40 -4.09
C MET A 532 -15.23 17.44 -5.19
N PRO A 533 -14.56 16.31 -4.87
CA PRO A 533 -14.13 15.37 -5.89
C PRO A 533 -15.31 14.79 -6.68
N LEU A 534 -16.44 14.47 -6.03
CA LEU A 534 -17.62 13.95 -6.72
C LEU A 534 -18.18 14.93 -7.75
N SER A 535 -18.14 16.24 -7.49
CA SER A 535 -18.60 17.26 -8.44
C SER A 535 -17.75 17.33 -9.72
N VAL A 536 -16.47 16.93 -9.64
CA VAL A 536 -15.56 16.85 -10.78
C VAL A 536 -15.72 15.51 -11.51
N ILE A 537 -15.87 14.42 -10.77
CA ILE A 537 -16.03 13.05 -11.31
C ILE A 537 -17.39 12.89 -12.03
N ALA A 538 -18.46 13.46 -11.47
CA ALA A 538 -19.82 13.41 -12.00
C ALA A 538 -20.35 14.83 -12.32
N PRO A 539 -19.79 15.50 -13.35
CA PRO A 539 -20.01 16.93 -13.58
C PRO A 539 -21.46 17.31 -13.93
N ASP A 540 -22.22 16.38 -14.49
CA ASP A 540 -23.62 16.54 -14.93
C ASP A 540 -24.65 16.18 -13.84
N ASN A 541 -24.19 15.71 -12.67
CA ASN A 541 -25.07 15.32 -11.59
C ASN A 541 -25.57 16.57 -10.82
N THR A 542 -26.85 16.89 -11.01
CA THR A 542 -27.50 18.05 -10.36
C THR A 542 -27.68 17.88 -8.86
N VAL A 543 -27.82 16.66 -8.35
CA VAL A 543 -27.95 16.38 -6.91
C VAL A 543 -26.63 16.69 -6.19
N VAL A 544 -25.51 16.22 -6.72
CA VAL A 544 -24.16 16.52 -6.19
C VAL A 544 -23.91 18.02 -6.23
N LYS A 545 -24.23 18.69 -7.35
CA LYS A 545 -24.11 20.14 -7.48
C LYS A 545 -24.92 20.87 -6.41
N ASN A 546 -26.17 20.51 -6.20
CA ASN A 546 -27.04 21.17 -5.23
C ASN A 546 -26.51 21.04 -3.79
N TYR A 547 -26.10 19.84 -3.37
CA TYR A 547 -25.51 19.66 -2.04
C TYR A 547 -24.16 20.37 -1.87
N LEU A 548 -23.36 20.43 -2.94
CA LEU A 548 -22.12 21.20 -2.91
C LEU A 548 -22.41 22.70 -2.79
N ASP A 549 -23.39 23.22 -3.55
CA ASP A 549 -23.82 24.62 -3.46
C ASP A 549 -24.37 24.95 -2.07
N GLU A 550 -25.13 24.04 -1.42
CA GLU A 550 -25.56 24.19 -0.03
C GLU A 550 -24.37 24.26 0.94
N TRP A 551 -23.38 23.38 0.78
CA TRP A 551 -22.17 23.40 1.60
C TRP A 551 -21.34 24.68 1.38
N ILE A 552 -21.22 25.15 0.14
CA ILE A 552 -20.52 26.39 -0.22
C ILE A 552 -21.22 27.60 0.42
N ASN A 553 -22.55 27.64 0.37
CA ASN A 553 -23.32 28.79 0.86
C ASN A 553 -23.70 28.70 2.34
N ASN A 554 -23.26 27.66 3.04
CA ASN A 554 -23.52 27.45 4.46
C ASN A 554 -22.93 28.62 5.29
N GLN A 555 -23.82 29.35 5.97
CA GLN A 555 -23.46 30.55 6.73
C GLN A 555 -22.60 30.27 7.96
N GLU A 556 -22.78 29.11 8.61
CA GLU A 556 -21.96 28.72 9.75
C GLU A 556 -20.52 28.46 9.32
N ARG A 557 -20.32 27.73 8.22
CA ARG A 557 -19.02 27.48 7.60
C ARG A 557 -18.32 28.78 7.23
N ILE A 558 -19.00 29.67 6.52
CA ILE A 558 -18.45 30.97 6.09
C ILE A 558 -18.03 31.79 7.32
N LYS A 559 -18.86 31.84 8.37
CA LYS A 559 -18.55 32.56 9.61
C LYS A 559 -17.37 31.95 10.37
N GLN A 560 -17.31 30.62 10.48
CA GLN A 560 -16.24 29.90 11.19
C GLN A 560 -14.89 30.07 10.50
N GLN A 561 -14.85 29.90 9.17
CA GLN A 561 -13.62 30.01 8.39
C GLN A 561 -13.25 31.46 8.06
N LYS A 562 -14.23 32.39 8.13
CA LYS A 562 -14.13 33.77 7.65
C LYS A 562 -13.74 33.84 6.18
N ARG A 563 -14.35 32.99 5.36
CA ARG A 563 -14.05 32.83 3.93
C ARG A 563 -15.33 32.66 3.12
N GLU A 564 -15.55 33.58 2.19
CA GLU A 564 -16.43 33.36 1.04
C GLU A 564 -15.59 32.72 -0.06
N SER A 565 -16.12 31.66 -0.67
CA SER A 565 -15.35 30.82 -1.60
C SER A 565 -16.11 30.39 -2.85
N ASP A 566 -17.34 30.88 -3.05
CA ASP A 566 -18.23 30.47 -4.14
C ASP A 566 -17.63 30.71 -5.54
N LYS A 567 -17.09 31.90 -5.79
CA LYS A 567 -16.51 32.27 -7.10
C LYS A 567 -15.20 31.53 -7.37
N ILE A 568 -14.33 31.43 -6.37
CA ILE A 568 -13.05 30.73 -6.51
C ILE A 568 -13.25 29.22 -6.66
N ILE A 569 -14.18 28.61 -5.91
CA ILE A 569 -14.54 27.19 -6.09
C ILE A 569 -15.12 26.96 -7.48
N ALA A 570 -16.04 27.82 -7.96
CA ALA A 570 -16.61 27.69 -9.30
C ALA A 570 -15.52 27.77 -10.40
N LYS A 571 -14.58 28.73 -10.28
CA LYS A 571 -13.43 28.87 -11.18
C LYS A 571 -12.57 27.60 -11.21
N VAL A 572 -12.18 27.09 -10.04
CA VAL A 572 -11.28 25.92 -9.95
C VAL A 572 -11.99 24.65 -10.39
N ILE A 573 -13.26 24.43 -10.00
CA ILE A 573 -14.04 23.25 -10.44
C ILE A 573 -14.19 23.25 -11.96
N ALA A 574 -14.43 24.39 -12.60
CA ALA A 574 -14.54 24.45 -14.06
C ALA A 574 -13.25 23.96 -14.74
N LYS A 575 -12.08 24.41 -14.25
CA LYS A 575 -10.77 23.96 -14.73
C LYS A 575 -10.58 22.45 -14.50
N LEU A 576 -10.88 21.96 -13.30
CA LEU A 576 -10.74 20.53 -12.97
C LEU A 576 -11.68 19.66 -13.81
N LYS A 577 -12.93 20.07 -14.04
CA LYS A 577 -13.86 19.36 -14.93
C LYS A 577 -13.32 19.28 -16.35
N GLN A 578 -12.76 20.37 -16.87
CA GLN A 578 -12.14 20.37 -18.20
C GLN A 578 -10.95 19.40 -18.25
N GLU A 579 -10.07 19.44 -17.25
CA GLU A 579 -8.92 18.53 -17.15
C GLU A 579 -9.36 17.07 -17.11
N PHE A 580 -10.26 16.71 -16.18
CA PHE A 580 -10.69 15.33 -15.98
C PHE A 580 -11.55 14.77 -17.12
N SER A 581 -12.27 15.62 -17.85
CA SER A 581 -13.00 15.21 -19.07
C SER A 581 -12.08 14.86 -20.24
N SER A 582 -10.82 15.33 -20.21
CA SER A 582 -9.82 14.97 -21.22
C SER A 582 -9.17 13.59 -21.00
N TYR A 583 -9.33 13.00 -19.80
CA TYR A 583 -8.73 11.71 -19.48
C TYR A 583 -9.44 10.56 -20.20
N SER A 584 -8.65 9.74 -20.90
CA SER A 584 -9.16 8.54 -21.57
C SER A 584 -9.57 7.47 -20.58
N GLN A 585 -10.35 6.49 -21.04
CA GLN A 585 -10.77 5.35 -20.22
C GLN A 585 -9.57 4.59 -19.62
N SER A 586 -8.46 4.51 -20.36
CA SER A 586 -7.23 3.88 -19.87
C SER A 586 -6.62 4.57 -18.64
N VAL A 587 -6.76 5.90 -18.52
CA VAL A 587 -6.33 6.65 -17.32
C VAL A 587 -7.24 6.32 -16.14
N TRP A 588 -8.55 6.28 -16.37
CA TRP A 588 -9.54 5.93 -15.35
C TRP A 588 -9.44 4.49 -14.86
N THR A 589 -8.78 3.61 -15.60
CA THR A 589 -8.56 2.21 -15.22
C THR A 589 -7.08 1.88 -15.04
N GLN A 590 -6.22 2.86 -14.79
CA GLN A 590 -4.78 2.63 -14.72
C GLN A 590 -4.34 1.84 -13.47
N ASN A 591 -5.15 1.84 -12.42
CA ASN A 591 -4.92 1.11 -11.16
C ASN A 591 -6.25 0.90 -10.40
N ILE A 592 -6.21 0.17 -9.28
CA ILE A 592 -7.38 -0.17 -8.44
C ILE A 592 -8.07 1.09 -7.90
N TYR A 593 -7.31 2.07 -7.42
CA TYR A 593 -7.85 3.30 -6.84
C TYR A 593 -8.63 4.16 -7.87
N TRP A 594 -8.05 4.37 -9.05
CA TRP A 594 -8.73 5.08 -10.14
C TRP A 594 -9.95 4.31 -10.64
N SER A 595 -9.85 2.97 -10.71
CA SER A 595 -10.97 2.13 -11.12
C SER A 595 -12.14 2.21 -10.14
N TRP A 596 -11.85 2.25 -8.83
CA TRP A 596 -12.84 2.47 -7.78
C TRP A 596 -13.57 3.80 -7.93
N LEU A 597 -12.84 4.92 -8.09
CA LEU A 597 -13.47 6.21 -8.36
C LEU A 597 -14.22 6.25 -9.69
N ASN A 598 -13.75 5.50 -10.69
CA ASN A 598 -14.45 5.38 -11.98
C ASN A 598 -15.81 4.68 -11.82
N CYS A 599 -15.98 3.78 -10.82
CA CYS A 599 -17.28 3.18 -10.50
C CYS A 599 -18.31 4.21 -10.01
N PHE A 600 -17.90 5.36 -9.49
CA PHE A 600 -18.83 6.40 -9.05
C PHE A 600 -19.53 7.09 -10.22
N LYS A 601 -18.89 7.18 -11.38
CA LYS A 601 -19.48 7.82 -12.57
C LYS A 601 -20.81 7.19 -13.00
N PRO A 602 -20.91 5.86 -13.25
CA PRO A 602 -22.19 5.26 -13.59
C PRO A 602 -23.20 5.30 -12.43
N LEU A 603 -22.74 5.21 -11.17
CA LEU A 603 -23.63 5.27 -10.00
C LEU A 603 -24.32 6.64 -9.87
N LEU A 604 -23.60 7.71 -10.20
CA LEU A 604 -24.06 9.09 -10.16
C LEU A 604 -24.61 9.58 -11.52
N ALA A 605 -24.69 8.73 -12.54
CA ALA A 605 -25.33 9.07 -13.80
C ALA A 605 -26.86 8.98 -13.69
N LYS A 606 -27.59 9.67 -14.57
CA LYS A 606 -29.04 9.52 -14.68
C LYS A 606 -29.38 8.17 -15.31
N TYR A 607 -30.35 7.47 -14.72
CA TYR A 607 -30.91 6.24 -15.27
C TYR A 607 -32.14 6.58 -16.11
N GLY A 608 -32.14 6.15 -17.38
CA GLY A 608 -33.22 6.42 -18.33
C GLY A 608 -34.16 5.24 -18.54
N GLU A 609 -34.82 5.25 -19.69
CA GLU A 609 -35.70 4.16 -20.14
C GLU A 609 -35.00 2.80 -20.11
N GLY A 610 -35.73 1.76 -19.72
CA GLY A 610 -35.24 0.39 -19.59
C GLY A 610 -34.71 0.03 -18.19
N TYR A 611 -34.49 1.01 -17.31
CA TYR A 611 -34.24 0.78 -15.88
C TYR A 611 -35.55 0.75 -15.08
N PRO A 612 -35.59 0.14 -13.89
CA PRO A 612 -36.74 0.21 -12.99
C PRO A 612 -37.15 1.65 -12.68
N TYR A 613 -38.46 1.91 -12.55
CA TYR A 613 -39.00 3.26 -12.31
C TYR A 613 -38.32 3.99 -11.14
N PHE A 614 -38.10 3.29 -10.02
CA PHE A 614 -37.44 3.89 -8.84
C PHE A 614 -36.05 4.43 -9.15
N MET A 615 -35.28 3.74 -10.03
CA MET A 615 -33.93 4.16 -10.41
C MET A 615 -33.90 5.43 -11.26
N GLN A 616 -35.01 5.74 -11.95
CA GLN A 616 -35.13 6.91 -12.82
C GLN A 616 -35.45 8.20 -12.05
N THR A 617 -35.56 8.13 -10.71
CA THR A 617 -35.92 9.28 -9.85
C THR A 617 -34.70 9.99 -9.28
N ASP A 618 -34.83 11.29 -8.97
CA ASP A 618 -33.80 12.04 -8.23
C ASP A 618 -33.56 11.47 -6.82
N ASN A 619 -34.57 10.84 -6.22
CA ASN A 619 -34.44 10.20 -4.91
C ASN A 619 -33.47 9.01 -4.96
N TRP A 620 -33.48 8.23 -6.06
CA TRP A 620 -32.48 7.19 -6.26
C TRP A 620 -31.07 7.75 -6.44
N ILE A 621 -30.92 8.88 -7.12
CA ILE A 621 -29.62 9.57 -7.22
C ILE A 621 -29.14 10.03 -5.85
N LYS A 622 -30.01 10.53 -4.97
CA LYS A 622 -29.65 10.86 -3.56
C LYS A 622 -29.21 9.62 -2.79
N LYS A 623 -29.93 8.49 -2.95
CA LYS A 623 -29.54 7.21 -2.36
C LYS A 623 -28.16 6.76 -2.86
N ASN A 624 -27.91 6.83 -4.17
CA ASN A 624 -26.61 6.47 -4.74
C ASN A 624 -25.50 7.42 -4.32
N LEU A 625 -25.79 8.71 -4.13
CA LEU A 625 -24.85 9.65 -3.53
C LEU A 625 -24.49 9.21 -2.10
N SER A 626 -25.47 8.77 -1.30
CA SER A 626 -25.20 8.19 0.02
C SER A 626 -24.33 6.94 -0.07
N THR A 627 -24.60 6.03 -1.02
CA THR A 627 -23.78 4.83 -1.27
C THR A 627 -22.33 5.18 -1.61
N VAL A 628 -22.12 6.13 -2.52
CA VAL A 628 -20.79 6.58 -2.94
C VAL A 628 -20.06 7.28 -1.79
N LEU A 629 -20.75 8.12 -1.02
CA LEU A 629 -20.16 8.77 0.15
C LEU A 629 -19.81 7.77 1.27
N GLY A 630 -20.62 6.73 1.45
CA GLY A 630 -20.32 5.61 2.35
C GLY A 630 -19.02 4.93 1.94
N SER A 631 -18.94 4.48 0.68
CA SER A 631 -17.72 3.87 0.15
C SER A 631 -16.50 4.79 0.18
N PHE A 632 -16.66 6.11 0.00
CA PHE A 632 -15.56 7.09 0.09
C PHE A 632 -15.08 7.32 1.54
N THR A 633 -15.90 6.98 2.54
CA THR A 633 -15.56 7.13 3.95
C THR A 633 -14.81 5.92 4.50
N GLU A 634 -15.05 4.74 3.93
CA GLU A 634 -14.26 3.52 4.15
C GLU A 634 -12.83 3.67 3.62
#